data_AF-A0A7C7EA53-F1
#
_entry.id   AF-A0A7C7EA53-F1
#
_cell.length_a   1.000
_cell.length_b   1.000
_cell.length_c   1.000
_cell.angle_alpha   90.00
_cell.angle_beta   90.00
_cell.angle_gamma   90.00
#
_symmetry.space_group_name_H-M   'P 1'
#
loop_
_entity.id
_entity.type
_entity.pdbx_description
1 polymer ?
#
loop_
_entity_poly.entity_id
_entity_poly.type
_entity_poly.pdbx_seq_one_letter_code
_entity_poly.pdbx_strand_id
1 'polypeptide(L)'
;MGTLLSCYLMPHPPIIVPEVGRGEEKKIQKTIDSLNTVSINIKEKKPDTIIVVTPHGYVFRDAVAVTVFSSLEGDLGQFGARGVRFEFENDLELVEKIVEESRKKDIPIAEINDELIKRYA
;
A
#
# COMPACT_ATOMS: atom_id res chain seq x y z
N MET A 1 5.03 -21.29 -8.79
CA MET A 1 4.36 -20.85 -7.56
C MET A 1 5.22 -19.77 -6.93
N GLY A 2 4.63 -18.62 -6.57
CA GLY A 2 5.34 -17.56 -5.83
C GLY A 2 5.63 -17.98 -4.39
N THR A 3 6.54 -17.29 -3.73
CA THR A 3 6.91 -17.55 -2.32
C THR A 3 6.67 -16.30 -1.49
N LEU A 4 5.97 -16.44 -0.37
CA LEU A 4 5.82 -15.37 0.61
C LEU A 4 7.10 -15.27 1.45
N LEU A 5 7.91 -14.23 1.22
CA LEU A 5 9.19 -14.09 1.90
C LEU A 5 9.03 -13.64 3.35
N SER A 6 8.07 -12.75 3.65
CA SER A 6 7.80 -12.21 4.99
C SER A 6 6.49 -11.44 5.06
N CYS A 7 6.02 -11.19 6.29
CA CYS A 7 4.90 -10.29 6.60
C CYS A 7 5.30 -9.32 7.70
N TYR A 8 4.83 -8.08 7.60
CA TYR A 8 5.10 -7.03 8.58
C TYR A 8 3.81 -6.31 8.96
N LEU A 9 3.67 -5.99 10.23
CA LEU A 9 2.61 -5.11 10.73
C LEU A 9 3.28 -3.80 11.16
N MET A 10 2.95 -2.71 10.49
CA MET A 10 3.67 -1.44 10.62
C MET A 10 2.68 -0.29 10.84
N PRO A 11 2.96 0.64 11.78
CA PRO A 11 2.27 1.91 11.79
C PRO A 11 2.73 2.76 10.59
N HIS A 12 1.87 3.64 10.09
CA HIS A 12 2.18 4.54 8.98
C HIS A 12 1.82 6.02 9.26
N PRO A 13 2.24 6.62 10.39
CA PRO A 13 1.86 7.99 10.71
C PRO A 13 2.54 8.94 9.73
N PRO A 14 1.84 9.87 9.06
CA PRO A 14 2.46 10.75 8.07
C PRO A 14 3.67 11.55 8.58
N ILE A 15 3.71 11.84 9.89
CA ILE A 15 4.75 12.60 10.57
C ILE A 15 6.15 11.98 10.48
N ILE A 16 6.33 10.69 10.14
CA ILE A 16 7.69 10.14 9.90
C ILE A 16 8.39 10.83 8.72
N VAL A 17 7.62 11.31 7.74
CA VAL A 17 8.20 11.97 6.56
C VAL A 17 8.69 13.38 6.95
N PRO A 18 9.97 13.73 6.78
CA PRO A 18 10.52 15.01 7.24
C PRO A 18 9.79 16.24 6.70
N GLU A 19 9.33 16.19 5.45
CA GLU A 19 8.57 17.27 4.80
C GLU A 19 7.21 17.51 5.47
N VAL A 20 6.64 16.47 6.09
CA VAL A 20 5.41 16.53 6.90
C VAL A 20 5.73 16.92 8.34
N GLY A 21 6.69 16.24 8.98
CA GLY A 21 7.03 16.40 10.39
C GLY A 21 7.76 17.70 10.73
N ARG A 22 8.59 18.22 9.81
CA ARG A 22 9.34 19.48 9.96
C ARG A 22 10.12 19.58 11.28
N GLY A 23 10.70 18.46 11.73
CA GLY A 23 11.44 18.31 12.98
C GLY A 23 10.67 17.54 14.06
N GLU A 24 9.35 17.43 13.94
CA GLU A 24 8.49 16.72 14.90
C GLU A 24 8.60 15.19 14.78
N GLU A 25 9.11 14.67 13.65
CA GLU A 25 9.39 13.25 13.46
C GLU A 25 10.34 12.70 14.54
N LYS A 26 11.20 13.56 15.10
CA LYS A 26 12.11 13.23 16.22
C LYS A 26 11.37 12.76 17.47
N LYS A 27 10.12 13.17 17.66
CA LYS A 27 9.28 12.72 18.79
C LYS A 27 8.94 11.24 18.71
N ILE A 28 8.98 10.65 17.50
CA ILE A 28 8.69 9.24 17.24
C ILE A 28 9.92 8.46 16.77
N GLN A 29 11.13 8.89 17.17
CA GLN A 29 12.39 8.27 16.69
C GLN A 29 12.43 6.75 16.86
N LYS A 30 11.93 6.22 17.97
CA LYS A 30 11.86 4.75 18.19
C LYS A 30 11.03 4.03 17.14
N THR A 31 9.94 4.66 16.68
CA THR A 31 9.12 4.13 15.58
C THR A 31 9.91 4.15 14.28
N ILE A 32 10.59 5.26 13.97
CA ILE A 32 11.43 5.39 12.77
C ILE A 32 12.54 4.34 12.75
N ASP A 33 13.24 4.15 13.87
CA ASP A 33 14.32 3.15 13.99
C ASP A 33 13.80 1.72 13.77
N SER A 34 12.60 1.42 14.28
CA SER A 34 11.94 0.12 14.08
C SER A 34 11.54 -0.08 12.62
N LEU A 35 10.97 0.94 11.97
CA LEU A 35 10.62 0.91 10.55
C LEU A 35 11.88 0.76 9.66
N ASN A 36 13.00 1.38 10.03
CA ASN A 36 14.29 1.21 9.36
C ASN A 36 14.84 -0.21 9.47
N THR A 37 14.62 -0.88 10.61
CA THR A 37 15.00 -2.29 10.75
C THR A 37 14.22 -3.17 9.78
N VAL A 38 12.91 -2.91 9.64
CA VAL A 38 12.07 -3.61 8.66
C VAL A 38 12.48 -3.29 7.22
N SER A 39 12.82 -2.03 6.91
CA SER A 39 13.24 -1.65 5.57
C SER A 39 14.55 -2.33 5.14
N ILE A 40 15.52 -2.46 6.05
CA ILE A 40 16.75 -3.24 5.83
C ILE A 40 16.39 -4.70 5.55
N ASN A 41 15.49 -5.28 6.33
CA ASN A 41 15.10 -6.67 6.18
C ASN A 41 14.35 -6.96 4.86
N ILE A 42 13.51 -6.03 4.39
CA ILE A 42 12.89 -6.07 3.07
C ILE A 42 13.97 -6.00 1.97
N LYS A 43 14.93 -5.07 2.12
CA LYS A 43 16.03 -4.89 1.16
C LYS A 43 16.91 -6.14 1.05
N GLU A 44 17.18 -6.83 2.15
CA GLU A 44 17.95 -8.08 2.16
C GLU A 44 17.20 -9.23 1.47
N LYS A 45 15.88 -9.30 1.67
CA LYS A 45 15.02 -10.33 1.06
C LYS A 45 14.78 -10.11 -0.42
N LYS A 46 14.91 -8.87 -0.91
CA LYS A 46 14.74 -8.49 -2.32
C LYS A 46 13.46 -9.10 -2.95
N PRO A 47 12.27 -8.82 -2.39
CA PRO A 47 11.03 -9.30 -3.01
C PRO A 47 10.84 -8.65 -4.38
N ASP A 48 10.28 -9.41 -5.32
CA ASP A 48 9.87 -8.87 -6.63
C ASP A 48 8.65 -7.95 -6.50
N THR A 49 7.73 -8.28 -5.59
CA THR A 49 6.46 -7.56 -5.37
C THR A 49 6.18 -7.39 -3.87
N ILE A 50 5.69 -6.21 -3.48
CA ILE A 50 5.20 -5.93 -2.12
C ILE A 50 3.68 -5.72 -2.17
N ILE A 51 2.93 -6.53 -1.42
CA ILE A 51 1.48 -6.36 -1.26
C ILE A 51 1.24 -5.44 -0.06
N VAL A 52 0.56 -4.32 -0.28
CA VAL A 52 0.17 -3.38 0.79
C VAL A 52 -1.31 -3.57 1.11
N VAL A 53 -1.61 -3.91 2.36
CA VAL A 53 -2.99 -3.98 2.88
C VAL A 53 -3.22 -2.77 3.77
N THR A 54 -4.18 -1.92 3.43
CA THR A 54 -4.42 -0.65 4.12
C THR A 54 -5.91 -0.37 4.30
N PRO A 55 -6.34 0.20 5.45
CA PRO A 55 -7.72 0.63 5.66
C PRO A 55 -8.01 2.01 5.03
N HIS A 56 -7.02 2.67 4.44
CA HIS A 56 -7.15 4.05 3.91
C HIS A 56 -7.46 4.10 2.39
N GLY A 57 -7.68 2.95 1.75
CA GLY A 57 -8.15 2.88 0.37
C GLY A 57 -9.67 2.92 0.27
N TYR A 58 -10.21 2.51 -0.87
CA TYR A 58 -11.64 2.22 -1.01
C TYR A 58 -12.01 1.05 -0.11
N VAL A 59 -13.00 1.23 0.77
CA VAL A 59 -13.46 0.18 1.69
C VAL A 59 -14.93 -0.11 1.41
N PHE A 60 -15.25 -1.38 1.21
CA PHE A 60 -16.60 -1.87 1.00
C PHE A 60 -17.04 -2.68 2.22
N ARG A 61 -18.34 -2.69 2.49
CA ARG A 61 -18.90 -3.38 3.66
C ARG A 61 -18.82 -4.91 3.52
N ASP A 62 -18.93 -5.39 2.29
CA ASP A 62 -19.17 -6.79 1.93
C ASP A 62 -18.16 -7.34 0.93
N ALA A 63 -17.12 -6.57 0.58
CA ALA A 63 -16.10 -6.98 -0.38
C ALA A 63 -14.71 -6.46 -0.01
N VAL A 64 -13.67 -7.20 -0.39
CA VAL A 64 -12.29 -6.75 -0.30
C VAL A 64 -11.96 -5.92 -1.55
N ALA A 65 -11.46 -4.71 -1.34
CA ALA A 65 -10.99 -3.87 -2.44
C ALA A 65 -9.61 -4.33 -2.93
N VAL A 66 -9.48 -4.52 -4.24
CA VAL A 66 -8.20 -4.82 -4.91
C VAL A 66 -7.98 -3.80 -5.99
N THR A 67 -6.83 -3.13 -5.97
CA THR A 67 -6.51 -2.07 -6.93
C THR A 67 -5.99 -2.67 -8.22
N VAL A 68 -6.65 -2.36 -9.35
CA VAL A 68 -6.33 -2.97 -10.66
C VAL A 68 -5.78 -1.97 -11.69
N PHE A 69 -5.32 -0.79 -11.24
CA PHE A 69 -4.59 0.16 -12.08
C PHE A 69 -3.22 -0.38 -12.46
N SER A 70 -2.74 -0.09 -13.68
CA SER A 70 -1.40 -0.45 -14.13
C SER A 70 -0.29 0.39 -13.46
N SER A 71 -0.59 1.64 -13.13
CA SER A 71 0.28 2.54 -12.36
C SER A 71 -0.42 2.96 -11.08
N LEU A 72 0.33 2.96 -9.97
CA LEU A 72 -0.09 3.42 -8.66
C LEU A 72 0.64 4.73 -8.37
N GLU A 73 -0.11 5.82 -8.18
CA GLU A 73 0.46 7.12 -7.86
C GLU A 73 -0.20 7.77 -6.64
N GLY A 74 0.54 8.65 -5.98
CA GLY A 74 0.02 9.46 -4.88
C GLY A 74 1.05 10.44 -4.34
N ASP A 75 0.57 11.40 -3.55
CA ASP A 75 1.41 12.38 -2.86
C ASP A 75 0.97 12.57 -1.40
N LEU A 76 1.81 13.24 -0.61
CA LEU A 76 1.49 13.65 0.76
C LEU A 76 0.93 15.08 0.85
N GLY A 77 0.29 15.56 -0.22
CA GLY A 77 -0.30 16.89 -0.31
C GLY A 77 -1.37 17.16 0.75
N GLN A 78 -2.16 16.15 1.12
CA GLN A 78 -3.13 16.24 2.23
C GLN A 78 -2.47 16.56 3.59
N PHE A 79 -1.15 16.31 3.72
CA PHE A 79 -0.35 16.62 4.91
C PHE A 79 0.56 17.85 4.69
N GLY A 80 0.34 18.63 3.64
CA GLY A 80 1.13 19.82 3.33
C GLY A 80 2.50 19.53 2.72
N ALA A 81 2.72 18.33 2.19
CA ALA A 81 3.99 17.86 1.61
C ALA A 81 3.82 17.35 0.16
N ARG A 82 3.17 18.15 -0.71
CA ARG A 82 2.87 17.78 -2.11
C ARG A 82 4.11 17.45 -2.96
N GLY A 83 5.28 17.93 -2.56
CA GLY A 83 6.55 17.59 -3.21
C GLY A 83 6.98 16.13 -2.99
N VAL A 84 6.44 15.46 -1.96
CA VAL A 84 6.66 14.03 -1.72
C VAL A 84 5.62 13.26 -2.53
N ARG A 85 6.03 12.81 -3.71
CA ARG A 85 5.21 12.06 -4.68
C ARG A 85 5.86 10.73 -4.98
N PHE A 86 5.04 9.71 -5.16
CA PHE A 86 5.47 8.37 -5.56
C PHE A 86 4.67 7.90 -6.77
N GLU A 87 5.31 7.05 -7.56
CA GLU A 87 4.72 6.34 -8.68
C GLU A 87 5.34 4.95 -8.74
N PHE A 88 4.51 3.92 -8.93
CA PHE A 88 4.92 2.52 -8.99
C PHE A 88 4.16 1.79 -10.09
N GLU A 89 4.83 0.88 -10.79
CA GLU A 89 4.15 -0.09 -11.64
C GLU A 89 3.48 -1.16 -10.76
N ASN A 90 2.25 -1.52 -11.11
CA ASN A 90 1.49 -2.54 -10.40
C ASN A 90 1.74 -3.93 -11.01
N ASP A 91 1.76 -4.95 -10.16
CA ASP A 91 1.88 -6.35 -10.59
C ASP A 91 0.50 -6.90 -10.99
N LEU A 92 0.07 -6.57 -12.21
CA LEU A 92 -1.25 -6.97 -12.71
C LEU A 92 -1.39 -8.48 -12.86
N GLU A 93 -0.31 -9.21 -13.15
CA GLU A 93 -0.35 -10.67 -13.25
C GLU A 93 -0.66 -11.29 -11.87
N LEU A 94 -0.07 -10.75 -10.80
CA LEU A 94 -0.41 -11.18 -9.44
C LEU A 94 -1.83 -10.77 -9.04
N VAL A 95 -2.25 -9.57 -9.39
CA VAL A 95 -3.61 -9.07 -9.13
C VAL A 95 -4.66 -9.99 -9.77
N GLU A 96 -4.50 -10.35 -11.05
CA GLU A 96 -5.40 -11.27 -11.75
C GLU A 96 -5.51 -12.61 -11.02
N LYS A 97 -4.37 -13.20 -10.62
CA LYS A 97 -4.34 -14.46 -9.87
C LYS A 97 -5.04 -14.34 -8.52
N ILE A 98 -4.87 -13.24 -7.79
CA ILE A 98 -5.56 -13.00 -6.51
C ILE A 98 -7.08 -12.92 -6.73
N VAL A 99 -7.53 -12.19 -7.75
CA VAL A 99 -8.96 -12.05 -8.08
C VAL A 99 -9.55 -13.41 -8.47
N GLU A 100 -8.87 -14.17 -9.33
CA GLU A 100 -9.32 -15.50 -9.75
C GLU A 100 -9.43 -16.47 -8.56
N GLU A 101 -8.41 -16.55 -7.72
CA GLU A 101 -8.43 -17.42 -6.54
C GLU A 101 -9.48 -16.98 -5.51
N SER A 102 -9.76 -15.68 -5.41
CA SER A 102 -10.81 -15.15 -4.53
C SER A 102 -12.19 -15.57 -5.03
N ARG A 103 -12.45 -15.46 -6.34
CA ARG A 103 -13.70 -15.90 -6.98
C ARG A 103 -13.92 -17.41 -6.79
N LYS A 104 -12.88 -18.23 -6.96
CA LYS A 104 -12.94 -19.69 -6.72
C LYS A 104 -13.30 -20.05 -5.27
N LYS A 105 -13.05 -19.15 -4.33
CA LYS A 105 -13.32 -19.33 -2.89
C LYS A 105 -14.55 -18.56 -2.40
N ASP A 106 -15.35 -18.03 -3.32
CA ASP A 106 -16.53 -17.20 -3.01
C ASP A 106 -16.21 -16.01 -2.08
N ILE A 107 -15.00 -15.44 -2.20
CA ILE A 107 -14.61 -14.21 -1.50
C ILE A 107 -15.01 -13.03 -2.39
N PRO A 108 -15.92 -12.14 -1.95
CA PRO A 108 -16.32 -10.99 -2.75
C PRO A 108 -15.17 -9.99 -2.89
N ILE A 109 -14.89 -9.58 -4.13
CA ILE A 109 -13.85 -8.61 -4.47
C ILE A 109 -14.48 -7.42 -5.19
N ALA A 110 -14.05 -6.22 -4.80
CA ALA A 110 -14.28 -4.99 -5.56
C ALA A 110 -12.99 -4.61 -6.29
N GLU A 111 -12.99 -4.71 -7.61
CA GLU A 111 -11.85 -4.32 -8.44
C GLU A 111 -11.86 -2.80 -8.65
N ILE A 112 -10.91 -2.10 -8.01
CA ILE A 112 -10.82 -0.64 -8.07
C ILE A 112 -10.18 -0.23 -9.38
N ASN A 113 -11.01 0.30 -10.27
CA ASN A 113 -10.65 0.86 -11.57
C ASN A 113 -11.38 2.20 -11.82
N ASP A 114 -11.09 2.86 -12.93
CA ASP A 114 -11.69 4.16 -13.26
C ASP A 114 -13.23 4.13 -13.33
N GLU A 115 -13.80 3.02 -13.80
CA GLU A 115 -15.26 2.86 -13.91
C GLU A 115 -15.92 2.79 -12.54
N LEU A 116 -15.36 1.98 -11.64
CA LEU A 116 -15.84 1.87 -10.27
C LEU A 116 -15.67 3.20 -9.53
N ILE A 117 -14.52 3.87 -9.66
CA ILE A 117 -14.30 5.18 -9.03
C ILE A 117 -15.35 6.19 -9.49
N LYS A 118 -15.62 6.30 -10.80
CA LYS A 118 -16.64 7.21 -11.35
C LYS A 118 -18.06 6.94 -10.84
N ARG A 119 -18.34 5.72 -10.41
CA ARG A 119 -19.66 5.35 -9.86
C ARG A 119 -19.86 5.81 -8.42
N TYR A 120 -18.78 6.03 -7.68
CA TYR A 120 -18.80 6.34 -6.24
C TYR A 120 -18.15 7.68 -5.88
N ALA A 121 -17.57 8.40 -6.85
CA ALA A 121 -17.07 9.78 -6.73
C ALA A 121 -18.16 10.80 -7.11
#